data_AF-A0A0L8L7B3-F1
#
_entry.id   AF-A0A0L8L7B3-F1
#
_cell.length_a   1.000
_cell.length_b   1.000
_cell.length_c   1.000
_cell.angle_alpha   90.00
_cell.angle_beta   90.00
_cell.angle_gamma   90.00
#
_symmetry.space_group_name_H-M   'P 1'
#
loop_
_entity.id
_entity.type
_entity.pdbx_description
1 polymer ?
#
loop_
_entity_poly.entity_id
_entity_poly.type
_entity_poly.pdbx_seq_one_letter_code
_entity_poly.pdbx_strand_id
1 'polypeptide(L)'
;MLDIGYALSNRFPDPPQTDYRRADVQALRHDLFCGDVYLADTKADRELSTAWGWVPVLDFAWALCDIVERIDRDPAGSRAARPQRAELDFTESTDRMLFERRFGWVDIEADWMPAEEPPLSFSHSELRKEARDFLHDLIADLVDLHDDLGENPAIWTLQARFPRLG
;
A
#
# COMPACT_ATOMS: atom_id res chain seq x y z
N MET A 1 0.02 14.65 -8.58
CA MET A 1 1.15 14.27 -7.70
C MET A 1 0.55 13.25 -6.79
N LEU A 2 1.11 12.06 -6.79
CA LEU A 2 0.60 10.97 -5.99
C LEU A 2 0.81 11.29 -4.51
N ASP A 3 -0.27 11.17 -3.76
CA ASP A 3 -0.28 11.18 -2.30
C ASP A 3 -0.90 9.86 -1.83
N ILE A 4 -0.35 9.26 -0.79
CA ILE A 4 -0.80 7.99 -0.22
C ILE A 4 -0.88 8.17 1.28
N GLY A 5 -2.02 7.83 1.86
CA GLY A 5 -2.19 7.97 3.30
C GLY A 5 -3.14 6.95 3.89
N TYR A 6 -3.30 7.05 5.21
CA TYR A 6 -4.08 6.12 6.00
C TYR A 6 -4.75 6.79 7.18
N ALA A 7 -5.74 6.11 7.77
CA ALA A 7 -6.34 6.46 9.05
C ALA A 7 -6.64 5.19 9.85
N LEU A 8 -6.09 5.07 11.06
CA LEU A 8 -6.40 3.93 11.94
C LEU A 8 -7.84 4.00 12.45
N SER A 9 -8.47 2.84 12.55
CA SER A 9 -9.87 2.70 12.93
C SER A 9 -10.01 2.27 14.38
N ASN A 10 -10.68 3.10 15.18
CA ASN A 10 -11.07 2.72 16.55
C ASN A 10 -12.19 1.66 16.59
N ARG A 11 -12.77 1.29 15.44
CA ARG A 11 -13.83 0.28 15.36
C ARG A 11 -13.27 -1.15 15.42
N PHE A 12 -12.03 -1.33 14.98
CA PHE A 12 -11.33 -2.60 14.93
C PHE A 12 -9.98 -2.43 15.62
N PRO A 13 -9.97 -2.19 16.95
CA PRO A 13 -8.72 -2.01 17.67
C PRO A 13 -7.95 -3.32 17.75
N ASP A 14 -6.62 -3.20 17.78
CA ASP A 14 -5.74 -4.32 18.02
C ASP A 14 -6.07 -5.02 19.37
N PRO A 15 -5.81 -6.33 19.49
CA PRO A 15 -6.03 -7.05 20.73
C PRO A 15 -5.29 -6.39 21.92
N PRO A 16 -5.90 -6.24 23.11
CA PRO A 16 -5.30 -5.49 24.23
C PRO A 16 -3.97 -6.04 24.79
N GLN A 17 -3.60 -7.27 24.42
CA GLN A 17 -2.40 -7.97 24.90
C GLN A 17 -1.43 -8.28 23.76
N THR A 18 -1.53 -7.58 22.63
CA THR A 18 -0.61 -7.75 21.50
C THR A 18 0.82 -7.43 21.94
N ASP A 19 1.72 -8.39 21.76
CA ASP A 19 3.18 -8.22 21.87
C ASP A 19 3.70 -7.87 20.48
N TYR A 20 3.81 -6.57 20.16
CA TYR A 20 4.14 -6.10 18.81
C TYR A 20 5.56 -6.50 18.40
N ARG A 21 6.47 -6.61 19.36
CA ARG A 21 7.83 -7.13 19.14
C ARG A 21 7.84 -8.55 18.57
N ARG A 22 6.86 -9.38 18.97
CA ARG A 22 6.79 -10.80 18.60
C ARG A 22 5.63 -11.15 17.68
N ALA A 23 4.78 -10.18 17.32
CA ALA A 23 3.73 -10.37 16.33
C ALA A 23 4.33 -11.00 15.06
N ASP A 24 3.73 -12.10 14.63
CA ASP A 24 4.20 -12.79 13.43
C ASP A 24 3.76 -12.04 12.17
N VAL A 25 4.26 -12.50 11.02
CA VAL A 25 3.93 -11.87 9.73
C VAL A 25 2.44 -11.96 9.43
N GLN A 26 1.76 -13.04 9.85
CA GLN A 26 0.33 -13.19 9.61
C GLN A 26 -0.44 -12.08 10.33
N ALA A 27 -0.16 -11.86 11.62
CA ALA A 27 -0.81 -10.83 12.42
C ALA A 27 -0.53 -9.42 11.85
N LEU A 28 0.72 -9.12 11.51
CA LEU A 28 1.11 -7.83 10.92
C LEU A 28 0.45 -7.55 9.55
N ARG A 29 0.14 -8.62 8.79
CA ARG A 29 -0.47 -8.55 7.46
C ARG A 29 -2.00 -8.54 7.53
N HIS A 30 -2.61 -9.11 8.55
CA HIS A 30 -4.05 -9.38 8.46
C HIS A 30 -4.86 -8.97 9.67
N ASP A 31 -4.26 -8.90 10.85
CA ASP A 31 -5.00 -8.81 12.11
C ASP A 31 -4.77 -7.49 12.88
N LEU A 32 -3.70 -6.75 12.54
CA LEU A 32 -3.27 -5.55 13.26
C LEU A 32 -3.37 -4.30 12.39
N PHE A 33 -3.48 -3.15 13.07
CA PHE A 33 -3.48 -1.83 12.46
C PHE A 33 -4.62 -1.65 11.44
N CYS A 34 -5.81 -2.12 11.79
CA CYS A 34 -6.99 -1.96 10.95
C CYS A 34 -7.39 -0.49 10.79
N GLY A 35 -7.74 -0.10 9.58
CA GLY A 35 -7.98 1.29 9.22
C GLY A 35 -8.55 1.46 7.82
N ASP A 36 -8.27 2.64 7.29
CA ASP A 36 -8.59 3.07 5.94
C ASP A 36 -7.33 3.56 5.24
N VAL A 37 -7.31 3.42 3.91
CA VAL A 37 -6.21 3.88 3.07
C VAL A 37 -6.75 4.67 1.90
N TYR A 38 -5.93 5.58 1.37
CA TYR A 38 -6.25 6.32 0.17
C TYR A 38 -5.04 6.51 -0.76
N LEU A 39 -5.34 6.68 -2.05
CA LEU A 39 -4.41 7.18 -3.07
C LEU A 39 -5.05 8.39 -3.73
N ALA A 40 -4.35 9.52 -3.78
CA ALA A 40 -4.87 10.74 -4.37
C ALA A 40 -3.95 11.27 -5.47
N ASP A 41 -4.55 11.72 -6.58
CA ASP A 41 -3.91 12.67 -7.48
C ASP A 41 -4.28 14.09 -7.04
N THR A 42 -3.43 14.66 -6.20
CA THR A 42 -3.60 16.03 -5.68
C THR A 42 -3.61 17.12 -6.75
N LYS A 43 -3.14 16.84 -7.97
CA LYS A 43 -3.20 17.81 -9.08
C LYS A 43 -4.54 17.77 -9.80
N ALA A 44 -5.09 16.58 -9.96
CA ALA A 44 -6.37 16.36 -10.61
C ALA A 44 -7.56 16.46 -9.64
N ASP A 45 -7.30 16.55 -8.33
CA ASP A 45 -8.31 16.55 -7.26
C ASP A 45 -9.16 15.27 -7.29
N ARG A 46 -8.49 14.12 -7.40
CA ARG A 46 -9.11 12.79 -7.48
C ARG A 46 -8.53 11.87 -6.43
N GLU A 47 -9.36 11.03 -5.83
CA GLU A 47 -8.98 10.15 -4.74
C GLU A 47 -9.66 8.77 -4.85
N LEU A 48 -8.90 7.72 -4.55
CA LEU A 48 -9.41 6.39 -4.25
C LEU A 48 -9.27 6.18 -2.74
N SER A 49 -10.37 5.98 -2.04
CA SER A 49 -10.38 5.78 -0.59
C SER A 49 -11.27 4.60 -0.24
N THR A 50 -10.85 3.80 0.74
CA THR A 50 -11.60 2.62 1.17
C THR A 50 -12.79 3.00 2.05
N ALA A 51 -12.58 3.83 3.08
CA ALA A 51 -13.60 4.24 4.06
C ALA A 51 -14.40 3.07 4.71
N TRP A 52 -13.79 1.89 4.80
CA TRP A 52 -14.34 0.66 5.39
C TRP A 52 -13.95 0.47 6.85
N GLY A 53 -12.72 0.88 7.23
CA GLY A 53 -12.16 0.87 8.57
C GLY A 53 -11.55 -0.45 9.04
N TRP A 54 -11.54 -1.49 8.21
CA TRP A 54 -10.98 -2.81 8.55
C TRP A 54 -9.74 -3.18 7.74
N VAL A 55 -9.26 -2.30 6.87
CA VAL A 55 -8.09 -2.58 6.02
C VAL A 55 -6.83 -2.62 6.90
N PRO A 56 -6.06 -3.72 6.93
CA PRO A 56 -4.78 -3.74 7.64
C PRO A 56 -3.80 -2.79 6.92
N VAL A 57 -3.57 -1.60 7.48
CA VAL A 57 -2.89 -0.52 6.73
C VAL A 57 -1.43 -0.85 6.44
N LEU A 58 -0.77 -1.62 7.33
CA LEU A 58 0.60 -2.10 7.12
C LEU A 58 0.67 -3.14 5.99
N ASP A 59 -0.35 -3.99 5.88
CA ASP A 59 -0.46 -4.95 4.77
C ASP A 59 -0.58 -4.24 3.44
N PHE A 60 -1.44 -3.23 3.39
CA PHE A 60 -1.64 -2.42 2.20
C PHE A 60 -0.32 -1.78 1.75
N ALA A 61 0.41 -1.13 2.67
CA ALA A 61 1.71 -0.51 2.37
C ALA A 61 2.74 -1.54 1.85
N TRP A 62 2.80 -2.70 2.50
CA TRP A 62 3.67 -3.81 2.10
C TRP A 62 3.28 -4.34 0.72
N ALA A 63 2.01 -4.67 0.51
CA ALA A 63 1.47 -5.22 -0.73
C ALA A 63 1.67 -4.25 -1.90
N LEU A 64 1.47 -2.95 -1.66
CA LEU A 64 1.73 -1.91 -2.66
C LEU A 64 3.19 -1.91 -3.12
N CYS A 65 4.14 -1.95 -2.18
CA CYS A 65 5.57 -2.07 -2.53
C CYS A 65 5.84 -3.34 -3.35
N ASP A 66 5.29 -4.49 -2.95
CA ASP A 66 5.43 -5.75 -3.67
C ASP A 66 4.84 -5.69 -5.09
N ILE A 67 3.68 -5.07 -5.26
CA ILE A 67 2.99 -4.87 -6.54
C ILE A 67 3.83 -4.00 -7.47
N VAL A 68 4.37 -2.90 -6.97
CA VAL A 68 5.16 -1.95 -7.77
C VAL A 68 6.44 -2.60 -8.29
N GLU A 69 7.07 -3.48 -7.52
CA GLU A 69 8.21 -4.28 -7.99
C GLU A 69 7.76 -5.40 -8.96
N ARG A 70 6.58 -6.00 -8.74
CA ARG A 70 6.03 -7.06 -9.61
C ARG A 70 5.76 -6.54 -11.03
N ILE A 71 5.18 -5.35 -11.17
CA ILE A 71 4.89 -4.74 -12.47
C ILE A 71 6.13 -4.17 -13.18
N ASP A 72 7.29 -4.16 -12.52
CA ASP A 72 8.56 -3.71 -13.12
C ASP A 72 9.45 -4.84 -13.67
N ARG A 73 9.00 -6.10 -13.60
CA ARG A 73 9.84 -7.26 -13.97
C ARG A 73 10.08 -7.42 -15.48
N ASP A 74 9.40 -6.67 -16.33
CA ASP A 74 9.65 -6.72 -17.79
C ASP A 74 11.04 -6.16 -18.10
N PRO A 75 11.94 -6.93 -18.76
CA PRO A 75 13.28 -6.46 -19.12
C PRO A 75 13.30 -5.21 -20.01
N ALA A 76 12.22 -4.92 -20.73
CA ALA A 76 12.07 -3.70 -21.51
C ALA A 76 11.81 -2.45 -20.62
N GLY A 77 11.53 -2.64 -19.32
CA GLY A 77 11.30 -1.58 -18.36
C GLY A 77 10.23 -0.58 -18.83
N SER A 78 10.54 0.71 -18.81
CA SER A 78 9.65 1.78 -19.30
C SER A 78 9.29 1.67 -20.79
N ARG A 79 9.99 0.84 -21.58
CA ARG A 79 9.68 0.60 -23.00
C ARG A 79 8.75 -0.61 -23.21
N ALA A 80 8.38 -1.31 -22.14
CA ALA A 80 7.44 -2.41 -22.21
C ALA A 80 6.08 -1.94 -22.75
N ALA A 81 5.76 -2.39 -23.96
CA ALA A 81 4.49 -2.09 -24.61
C ALA A 81 3.39 -3.08 -24.22
N ARG A 82 3.77 -4.26 -23.71
CA ARG A 82 2.84 -5.27 -23.18
C ARG A 82 2.43 -4.88 -21.77
N PRO A 83 1.12 -4.79 -21.48
CA PRO A 83 0.63 -4.50 -20.14
C PRO A 83 1.19 -5.49 -19.11
N GLN A 84 1.74 -4.97 -18.01
CA GLN A 84 2.08 -5.75 -16.82
C GLN A 84 1.02 -5.47 -15.76
N ARG A 85 0.40 -6.54 -15.23
CA ARG A 85 -0.73 -6.42 -14.31
C ARG A 85 -0.42 -7.02 -12.96
N ALA A 86 -0.99 -6.40 -11.94
CA ALA A 86 -0.92 -6.81 -10.57
C ALA A 86 -2.20 -6.38 -9.86
N GLU A 87 -2.72 -7.23 -8.98
CA GLU A 87 -3.91 -6.94 -8.19
C GLU A 87 -3.57 -6.92 -6.71
N LEU A 88 -4.26 -6.06 -5.96
CA LEU A 88 -4.34 -6.05 -4.50
C LEU A 88 -5.77 -6.43 -4.12
N ASP A 89 -5.92 -7.61 -3.52
CA ASP A 89 -7.22 -8.11 -3.06
C ASP A 89 -7.41 -7.77 -1.58
N PHE A 90 -8.61 -7.33 -1.21
CA PHE A 90 -8.95 -7.09 0.19
C PHE A 90 -9.66 -8.31 0.76
N THR A 91 -9.07 -8.95 1.78
CA THR A 91 -9.49 -10.29 2.24
C THR A 91 -10.91 -10.37 2.76
N GLU A 92 -11.47 -9.27 3.26
CA GLU A 92 -12.83 -9.19 3.82
C GLU A 92 -13.88 -8.69 2.81
N SER A 93 -13.50 -8.45 1.54
CA SER A 93 -14.44 -8.11 0.47
C SER A 93 -14.13 -8.83 -0.84
N THR A 94 -14.98 -8.66 -1.85
CA THR A 94 -14.67 -9.09 -3.22
C THR A 94 -13.99 -7.99 -4.03
N ASP A 95 -13.74 -6.84 -3.41
CA ASP A 95 -13.17 -5.69 -4.08
C ASP A 95 -11.66 -5.86 -4.25
N ARG A 96 -11.13 -5.34 -5.35
CA ARG A 96 -9.70 -5.28 -5.60
C ARG A 96 -9.26 -3.95 -6.17
N MET A 97 -7.96 -3.70 -6.09
CA MET A 97 -7.28 -2.69 -6.90
C MET A 97 -6.47 -3.36 -8.00
N LEU A 98 -6.64 -2.89 -9.24
CA LEU A 98 -5.88 -3.33 -10.41
C LEU A 98 -4.82 -2.28 -10.76
N PHE A 99 -3.58 -2.73 -10.87
CA PHE A 99 -2.44 -1.94 -11.33
C PHE A 99 -1.99 -2.45 -12.69
N GLU A 100 -2.12 -1.60 -13.71
CA GLU A 100 -1.67 -1.90 -15.07
C GLU A 100 -0.53 -0.97 -15.48
N ARG A 101 0.67 -1.51 -15.69
CA ARG A 101 1.81 -0.76 -16.20
C ARG A 101 1.96 -0.89 -17.71
N ARG A 102 2.11 0.24 -18.39
CA ARG A 102 2.47 0.31 -19.81
C ARG A 102 3.25 1.59 -20.12
N PHE A 103 4.30 1.48 -20.94
CA PHE A 103 5.13 2.64 -21.33
C PHE A 103 5.63 3.51 -20.17
N GLY A 104 5.91 2.90 -19.02
CA GLY A 104 6.38 3.59 -17.82
C GLY A 104 5.29 4.30 -17.00
N TRP A 105 4.03 4.26 -17.44
CA TRP A 105 2.86 4.71 -16.69
C TRP A 105 2.17 3.54 -16.01
N VAL A 106 1.50 3.80 -14.89
CA VAL A 106 0.69 2.83 -14.16
C VAL A 106 -0.70 3.42 -14.00
N ASP A 107 -1.68 2.71 -14.55
CA ASP A 107 -3.10 2.97 -14.31
C ASP A 107 -3.55 2.15 -13.09
N ILE A 108 -4.28 2.80 -12.18
CA ILE A 108 -4.79 2.23 -10.94
C ILE A 108 -6.31 2.35 -10.95
N GLU A 109 -6.98 1.20 -10.95
CA GLU A 109 -8.43 1.07 -10.88
C GLU A 109 -8.82 0.37 -9.58
N ALA A 110 -9.98 0.69 -9.04
CA ALA A 110 -10.55 0.00 -7.90
C ALA A 110 -12.01 -0.36 -8.16
N ASP A 111 -12.44 -1.57 -7.77
CA ASP A 111 -13.77 -2.08 -8.11
C ASP A 111 -14.92 -1.23 -7.54
N TRP A 112 -14.66 -0.47 -6.48
CA TRP A 112 -15.63 0.43 -5.85
C TRP A 112 -15.69 1.83 -6.50
N MET A 113 -14.87 2.09 -7.51
CA MET A 113 -14.98 3.32 -8.30
C MET A 113 -16.26 3.31 -9.16
N PRO A 114 -16.90 4.46 -9.39
CA PRO A 114 -17.90 4.57 -10.43
C PRO A 114 -17.30 4.16 -11.79
N ALA A 115 -17.99 3.32 -12.56
CA ALA A 115 -17.50 2.77 -13.83
C ALA A 115 -17.19 3.84 -14.92
N GLU A 116 -17.65 5.06 -14.72
CA GLU A 116 -17.46 6.21 -15.62
C GLU A 116 -16.21 7.01 -15.28
N GLU A 117 -15.63 6.80 -14.09
CA GLU A 117 -14.41 7.48 -13.68
C GLU A 117 -13.17 6.80 -14.27
N PRO A 118 -12.25 7.54 -14.89
CA PRO A 118 -11.02 6.97 -15.42
C PRO A 118 -10.09 6.48 -14.29
N PRO A 119 -9.14 5.57 -14.52
CA PRO A 119 -8.12 5.23 -13.52
C PRO A 119 -7.36 6.44 -13.00
N LEU A 120 -6.75 6.33 -11.83
CA LEU A 120 -5.63 7.20 -11.47
C LEU A 120 -4.40 6.77 -12.27
N SER A 121 -3.67 7.72 -12.85
CA SER A 121 -2.53 7.41 -13.72
C SER A 121 -1.28 8.17 -13.29
N PHE A 122 -0.21 7.44 -12.98
CA PHE A 122 1.06 8.01 -12.50
C PHE A 122 2.25 7.38 -13.22
N SER A 123 3.40 8.06 -13.18
CA SER A 123 4.63 7.42 -13.61
C SER A 123 4.98 6.29 -12.63
N HIS A 124 5.49 5.17 -13.14
CA HIS A 124 5.92 4.04 -12.30
C HIS A 124 7.01 4.47 -11.29
N SER A 125 7.87 5.41 -11.67
CA SER A 125 8.89 5.98 -10.78
C SER A 125 8.30 6.76 -9.62
N GLU A 126 7.26 7.57 -9.87
CA GLU A 126 6.55 8.31 -8.83
C GLU A 126 5.84 7.32 -7.90
N LEU A 127 5.06 6.38 -8.45
CA LEU A 127 4.40 5.35 -7.67
C LEU A 127 5.37 4.54 -6.80
N ARG A 128 6.54 4.17 -7.33
CA ARG A 128 7.57 3.44 -6.57
C ARG A 128 8.17 4.26 -5.45
N LYS A 129 8.43 5.55 -5.68
CA LYS A 129 8.96 6.45 -4.66
C LYS A 129 7.93 6.63 -3.55
N GLU A 130 6.72 7.07 -3.89
CA GLU A 130 5.68 7.40 -2.91
C GLU A 130 5.22 6.15 -2.14
N ALA A 131 5.13 4.97 -2.77
CA ALA A 131 4.80 3.73 -2.05
C ALA A 131 5.84 3.37 -0.98
N ARG A 132 7.13 3.61 -1.25
CA ARG A 132 8.21 3.36 -0.30
C ARG A 132 8.27 4.43 0.78
N ASP A 133 8.08 5.70 0.41
CA ASP A 133 8.01 6.78 1.39
C ASP A 133 6.85 6.54 2.37
N PHE A 134 5.66 6.25 1.85
CA PHE A 134 4.47 5.87 2.62
C PHE A 134 4.72 4.68 3.56
N LEU A 135 5.34 3.59 3.08
CA LEU A 135 5.65 2.44 3.94
C LEU A 135 6.54 2.84 5.14
N HIS A 136 7.56 3.66 4.90
CA HIS A 136 8.47 4.08 5.98
C HIS A 136 7.82 5.09 6.92
N ASP A 137 7.00 6.01 6.40
CA ASP A 137 6.26 6.99 7.22
C ASP A 137 5.23 6.25 8.10
N LEU A 138 4.47 5.31 7.52
CA LEU A 138 3.54 4.46 8.26
C LEU A 138 4.25 3.67 9.37
N ILE A 139 5.38 3.01 9.07
CA ILE A 139 6.12 2.26 10.09
C ILE A 139 6.60 3.19 11.21
N ALA A 140 7.10 4.39 10.89
CA ALA A 140 7.53 5.34 11.90
C ALA A 140 6.35 5.74 12.81
N ASP A 141 5.21 6.08 12.24
CA ASP A 141 4.01 6.45 13.00
C ASP A 141 3.51 5.28 13.87
N LEU A 142 3.52 4.05 13.35
CA LEU A 142 3.13 2.86 14.12
C LEU A 142 4.11 2.55 15.26
N VAL A 143 5.42 2.77 15.05
CA VAL A 143 6.44 2.62 16.11
C VAL A 143 6.29 3.70 17.16
N ASP A 144 5.96 4.94 16.80
CA ASP A 144 5.69 6.02 17.76
C ASP A 144 4.45 5.72 18.62
N LEU A 145 3.49 4.95 18.09
CA LEU A 145 2.33 4.45 18.87
C LEU A 145 2.67 3.22 19.71
N HIS A 146 3.57 2.37 19.22
CA HIS A 146 3.94 1.08 19.80
C HIS A 146 5.45 0.86 19.72
N ASP A 147 6.20 1.42 20.67
CA ASP A 147 7.67 1.40 20.68
C ASP A 147 8.29 0.01 20.43
N ASP A 148 7.66 -1.05 20.94
CA ASP A 148 8.13 -2.43 20.84
C ASP A 148 8.01 -3.02 19.42
N LEU A 149 7.14 -2.47 18.57
CA LEU A 149 7.06 -2.80 17.14
C LEU A 149 8.38 -2.54 16.43
N GLY A 150 9.11 -1.49 16.85
CA GLY A 150 10.42 -1.13 16.29
C GLY A 150 11.49 -2.19 16.53
N GLU A 151 11.25 -3.15 17.43
CA GLU A 151 12.12 -4.30 17.69
C GLU A 151 11.69 -5.57 16.93
N ASN A 152 10.61 -5.52 16.16
CA ASN A 152 10.11 -6.70 15.42
C ASN A 152 10.99 -7.00 14.19
N PRO A 153 11.59 -8.21 14.06
CA PRO A 153 12.44 -8.56 12.93
C PRO A 153 11.75 -8.52 11.56
N ALA A 154 10.42 -8.71 11.52
CA ALA A 154 9.65 -8.60 10.27
C ALA A 154 9.64 -7.16 9.76
N ILE A 155 9.55 -6.17 10.67
CA ILE A 155 9.62 -4.75 10.33
C ILE A 155 11.00 -4.38 9.79
N TRP A 156 12.08 -4.85 10.41
CA TRP A 156 13.44 -4.64 9.90
C TRP A 156 13.64 -5.25 8.51
N THR A 157 13.14 -6.48 8.32
CA THR A 157 13.22 -7.18 7.03
C THR A 157 12.46 -6.40 5.96
N LEU A 158 11.29 -5.87 6.30
CA LEU A 158 10.44 -5.10 5.41
C LEU A 158 11.11 -3.79 4.98
N GLN A 159 11.61 -3.00 5.94
CA GLN A 159 12.33 -1.75 5.67
C GLN A 159 13.61 -1.98 4.85
N ALA A 160 14.35 -3.05 5.14
CA ALA A 160 15.55 -3.41 4.39
C ALA A 160 15.23 -3.85 2.95
N ARG A 161 14.10 -4.52 2.74
CA ARG A 161 13.63 -4.95 1.42
C ARG A 161 13.18 -3.77 0.55
N PHE A 162 12.56 -2.76 1.15
CA PHE A 162 12.02 -1.59 0.46
C PHE A 162 12.63 -0.29 1.01
N PRO A 163 13.93 0.00 0.76
CA PRO A 163 14.54 1.23 1.24
C PRO A 163 13.96 2.45 0.52
N ARG A 164 13.90 3.61 1.20
CA ARG A 164 13.54 4.89 0.57
C ARG A 164 14.41 5.18 -0.65
N LEU A 165 13.83 5.90 -1.61
CA LEU A 165 14.52 6.32 -2.83
C LEU A 165 14.88 7.81 -2.71
N GLY A 166 16.14 8.14 -3.00
CA GLY A 166 16.65 9.51 -3.04
C GLY A 166 16.49 10.19 -4.40
#